data_AF-A0A9X1MMM5-F1
#
_entry.id   AF-A0A9X1MMM5-F1
#
_cell.length_a   1.000
_cell.length_b   1.000
_cell.length_c   1.000
_cell.angle_alpha   90.00
_cell.angle_beta   90.00
_cell.angle_gamma   90.00
#
_symmetry.space_group_name_H-M   'P 1'
#
loop_
_entity.id
_entity.type
_entity.pdbx_description
1 polymer ?
#
loop_
_entity_poly.entity_id
_entity_poly.type
_entity_poly.pdbx_seq_one_letter_code
_entity_poly.pdbx_strand_id
1 'polypeptide(L)'
;MTRITSAQAAVVARQIELQLAQGNFSAADQILSRCVEEVRLQRRELCDEYALPREVPLTRLSLEPQVLEALETVNITTVGDLQGVTYEQLLEVPAINTTRASQVRDSVRQLVRDFKTRSFEQAL
;
A
#
# COMPACT_ATOMS: atom_id res chain seq x y z
N MET A 1 -11.17 -10.13 -12.33
CA MET A 1 -9.76 -9.89 -12.70
C MET A 1 -8.96 -11.14 -12.38
N THR A 2 -8.11 -11.61 -13.29
CA THR A 2 -7.30 -12.83 -13.10
C THR A 2 -6.04 -12.51 -12.31
N ARG A 3 -5.88 -13.13 -11.14
CA ARG A 3 -4.64 -13.08 -10.32
C ARG A 3 -3.47 -13.63 -11.14
N ILE A 4 -2.27 -13.04 -11.03
CA ILE A 4 -1.06 -13.54 -11.67
C ILE A 4 -0.72 -14.82 -10.91
N THR A 5 -0.92 -15.93 -11.61
CA THR A 5 -0.51 -17.24 -11.13
C THR A 5 1.01 -17.40 -11.30
N SER A 6 1.61 -18.31 -10.54
CA SER A 6 3.01 -18.70 -10.72
C SER A 6 3.32 -19.11 -12.17
N ALA A 7 2.36 -19.74 -12.85
CA ALA A 7 2.46 -20.10 -14.26
C ALA A 7 2.54 -18.87 -15.17
N GLN A 8 1.70 -17.85 -14.94
CA GLN A 8 1.73 -16.60 -15.70
C GLN A 8 3.02 -15.82 -15.46
N ALA A 9 3.51 -15.76 -14.21
CA ALA A 9 4.79 -15.14 -13.89
C ALA A 9 5.96 -15.81 -14.62
N ALA A 10 5.95 -17.16 -14.71
CA ALA A 10 6.97 -17.91 -15.45
C ALA A 10 6.94 -17.64 -16.96
N VAL A 11 5.74 -17.45 -17.54
CA VAL A 11 5.59 -17.09 -18.96
C VAL A 11 6.13 -15.68 -19.22
N VAL A 12 5.79 -14.71 -18.36
CA VAL A 12 6.29 -13.33 -18.46
C VAL A 12 7.82 -13.30 -18.33
N ALA A 13 8.40 -14.05 -17.39
CA ALA A 13 9.85 -14.14 -17.21
C ALA A 13 10.55 -14.65 -18.48
N ARG A 14 10.06 -15.75 -19.08
CA ARG A 14 10.60 -16.27 -20.36
C ARG A 14 10.48 -15.26 -21.49
N GLN A 15 9.39 -14.51 -21.53
CA GLN A 15 9.19 -13.50 -22.57
C GLN A 15 10.17 -12.33 -22.42
N ILE A 16 10.47 -11.90 -21.19
CA ILE A 16 11.50 -10.90 -20.91
C ILE A 16 12.88 -11.43 -21.35
N GLU A 17 13.24 -12.66 -20.96
CA GLU A 17 14.52 -13.29 -21.36
C GLU A 17 14.68 -13.35 -22.88
N LEU A 18 13.62 -13.72 -23.62
CA LEU A 18 13.63 -13.73 -25.08
C LEU A 18 13.85 -12.34 -25.68
N GLN A 19 13.21 -11.30 -25.15
CA GLN A 19 13.41 -9.93 -25.62
C GLN A 19 14.83 -9.43 -25.33
N LEU A 20 15.37 -9.75 -24.15
CA LEU A 20 16.75 -9.42 -23.79
C LEU A 20 17.76 -10.12 -24.71
N ALA A 21 17.55 -11.42 -25.01
CA ALA A 21 18.40 -12.18 -25.93
C ALA A 21 18.38 -11.63 -27.37
N GLN A 22 17.27 -10.99 -27.76
CA GLN A 22 17.13 -10.32 -29.06
C GLN A 22 17.68 -8.88 -29.07
N GLY A 23 18.17 -8.38 -27.94
CA GLY A 23 18.63 -6.98 -27.79
C GLY A 23 17.50 -5.96 -27.68
N ASN A 24 16.25 -6.41 -27.53
CA ASN A 24 15.06 -5.55 -27.45
C ASN A 24 14.80 -5.10 -26.00
N PHE A 25 15.73 -4.33 -25.43
CA PHE A 25 15.65 -3.89 -24.02
C PHE A 25 14.41 -3.04 -23.72
N SER A 26 13.97 -2.20 -24.67
CA SER A 26 12.75 -1.40 -24.49
C SER A 26 11.49 -2.25 -24.37
N ALA A 27 11.38 -3.34 -25.14
CA ALA A 27 10.26 -4.26 -25.04
C ALA A 27 10.31 -5.04 -23.72
N ALA A 28 11.50 -5.47 -23.29
CA ALA A 28 11.70 -6.11 -21.99
C ALA A 28 11.26 -5.19 -20.82
N ASP A 29 11.63 -3.91 -20.87
CA ASP A 29 11.27 -2.91 -19.86
C ASP A 29 9.76 -2.64 -19.80
N GLN A 30 9.10 -2.56 -20.95
CA GLN A 30 7.64 -2.41 -21.02
C GLN A 30 6.90 -3.62 -20.40
N ILE A 31 7.37 -4.84 -20.69
CA ILE A 31 6.81 -6.07 -20.13
C ILE A 31 7.00 -6.10 -18.61
N LEU A 32 8.21 -5.76 -18.13
CA LEU A 32 8.52 -5.69 -16.70
C LEU A 32 7.63 -4.66 -15.98
N SER A 33 7.53 -3.45 -16.54
CA SER A 33 6.72 -2.37 -15.98
C SER A 33 5.25 -2.76 -15.84
N ARG A 34 4.68 -3.40 -16.87
CA ARG A 34 3.31 -3.89 -16.82
C ARG A 34 3.12 -4.96 -15.75
N CYS A 35 4.04 -5.92 -15.64
CA CYS A 35 3.99 -6.97 -14.62
C CYS A 35 4.01 -6.38 -13.20
N VAL A 36 4.87 -5.38 -12.96
CA VAL A 36 4.94 -4.67 -11.67
C VAL A 36 3.61 -4.00 -11.33
N GLU A 37 2.97 -3.34 -12.29
CA GLU A 37 1.66 -2.71 -12.06
C GLU A 37 0.55 -3.74 -11.78
N GLU A 38 0.52 -4.85 -12.50
CA GLU A 38 -0.44 -5.93 -12.24
C GLU A 38 -0.26 -6.56 -10.84
N VAL A 39 0.99 -6.76 -10.40
CA VAL A 39 1.30 -7.23 -9.03
C VAL A 39 0.89 -6.18 -7.99
N ARG A 40 1.13 -4.90 -8.25
CA ARG A 40 0.70 -3.81 -7.35
C ARG A 40 -0.82 -3.79 -7.19
N LEU A 41 -1.57 -3.99 -8.27
CA LEU A 41 -3.03 -4.07 -8.24
C LEU A 41 -3.51 -5.30 -7.45
N GLN A 42 -2.93 -6.48 -7.68
CA GLN A 42 -3.32 -7.68 -6.93
C GLN A 42 -2.99 -7.56 -5.45
N ARG A 43 -1.86 -6.96 -5.10
CA ARG A 43 -1.55 -6.62 -3.71
C ARG A 43 -2.56 -5.64 -3.12
N ARG A 44 -3.11 -4.71 -3.92
CA ARG A 44 -4.21 -3.84 -3.47
C ARG A 44 -5.45 -4.66 -3.14
N GLU A 45 -5.91 -5.48 -4.07
CA GLU A 45 -7.08 -6.34 -3.91
C GLU A 45 -6.95 -7.29 -2.71
N LEU A 46 -5.80 -7.96 -2.55
CA LEU A 46 -5.58 -8.89 -1.44
C LEU A 46 -5.57 -8.19 -0.08
N CYS A 47 -4.98 -6.99 0.02
CA CYS A 47 -5.10 -6.23 1.27
C CYS A 47 -6.52 -5.73 1.49
N ASP A 48 -7.27 -5.38 0.44
CA ASP A 48 -8.66 -4.97 0.59
C ASP A 48 -9.57 -6.14 1.02
N GLU A 49 -9.23 -7.36 0.62
CA GLU A 49 -9.98 -8.59 0.91
C GLU A 49 -9.59 -9.21 2.27
N TYR A 50 -8.31 -9.14 2.65
CA TYR A 50 -7.78 -9.89 3.79
C TYR A 50 -7.03 -9.06 4.84
N ALA A 51 -6.65 -7.80 4.56
CA ALA A 51 -5.88 -7.05 5.54
C ALA A 51 -6.74 -6.76 6.77
N LEU A 52 -6.19 -7.03 7.94
CA LEU A 52 -6.72 -6.45 9.16
C LEU A 52 -6.43 -4.93 9.13
N PRO A 53 -7.28 -4.07 9.71
CA PRO A 53 -7.08 -2.62 9.70
C PRO A 53 -5.69 -2.17 10.19
N ARG A 54 -5.01 -3.01 10.98
CA ARG A 54 -3.67 -2.78 11.53
C ARG A 54 -2.54 -2.99 10.52
N GLU A 55 -2.73 -3.84 9.52
CA GLU A 55 -1.69 -4.19 8.55
C GLU A 55 -1.69 -3.24 7.33
N VAL A 56 -2.63 -2.30 7.30
CA VAL A 56 -2.74 -1.33 6.22
C VAL A 56 -1.55 -0.36 6.28
N PRO A 57 -0.74 -0.25 5.21
CA PRO A 57 0.34 0.72 5.14
C PRO A 57 -0.21 2.15 5.17
N LEU A 58 0.50 3.07 5.82
CA LEU A 58 0.09 4.49 5.86
C LEU A 58 0.05 5.13 4.49
N THR A 59 0.84 4.62 3.53
CA THR A 59 0.83 5.06 2.13
C THR A 59 -0.51 4.84 1.41
N ARG A 60 -1.43 4.06 2.00
CA ARG A 60 -2.81 3.94 1.50
C ARG A 60 -3.76 5.02 2.03
N LEU A 61 -3.38 5.72 3.10
CA LEU A 61 -4.13 6.86 3.60
C LEU A 61 -3.88 8.04 2.67
N SER A 62 -4.90 8.88 2.47
CA SER A 62 -4.79 10.14 1.72
C SER A 62 -4.05 11.21 2.54
N LEU A 63 -2.80 10.91 2.93
CA LEU A 63 -1.91 11.79 3.67
C LEU A 63 -0.91 12.45 2.72
N GLU A 64 -0.44 13.64 3.10
CA GLU A 64 0.64 14.31 2.36
C GLU A 64 1.93 13.46 2.39
N PRO A 65 2.71 13.40 1.29
CA PRO A 65 3.97 12.66 1.25
C PRO A 65 4.94 13.04 2.38
N GLN A 66 5.01 14.33 2.74
CA GLN A 66 5.84 14.81 3.85
C GLN A 66 5.43 14.22 5.20
N VAL A 67 4.13 13.94 5.40
CA VAL A 67 3.63 13.32 6.63
C VAL A 67 4.00 11.83 6.64
N LEU A 68 3.92 11.17 5.50
CA LEU A 68 4.33 9.77 5.36
C LEU A 68 5.84 9.61 5.61
N GLU A 69 6.67 10.46 5.00
CA GLU A 69 8.12 10.48 5.23
C GLU A 69 8.45 10.75 6.70
N ALA A 70 7.80 11.74 7.33
CA ALA A 70 8.01 12.04 8.74
C ALA A 70 7.66 10.85 9.65
N LEU A 71 6.54 10.16 9.40
CA LEU A 71 6.15 8.98 10.16
C LEU A 71 7.10 7.79 9.92
N GLU A 72 7.59 7.63 8.69
CA GLU A 72 8.57 6.60 8.34
C GLU A 72 9.89 6.80 9.09
N THR A 73 10.33 8.04 9.34
CA THR A 73 11.55 8.31 10.14
C THR A 73 11.47 7.85 11.59
N VAL A 74 10.25 7.64 12.12
CA VAL A 74 10.00 7.17 13.49
C VAL A 74 9.53 5.71 13.49
N ASN A 75 9.78 4.98 12.40
CA ASN A 75 9.37 3.58 12.18
C ASN A 75 7.85 3.35 12.24
N ILE A 76 7.04 4.37 12.00
CA ILE A 76 5.58 4.23 11.90
C ILE A 76 5.25 4.07 10.42
N THR A 77 4.95 2.84 9.99
CA THR A 77 4.72 2.52 8.57
C THR A 77 3.34 1.94 8.29
N THR A 78 2.66 1.46 9.33
CA THR A 78 1.32 0.88 9.26
C THR A 78 0.32 1.59 10.17
N VAL A 79 -0.96 1.40 9.89
CA VAL A 79 -2.05 1.87 10.74
C VAL A 79 -2.02 1.20 12.13
N GLY A 80 -1.52 -0.03 12.21
CA GLY A 80 -1.30 -0.75 13.47
C GLY A 80 -0.29 -0.05 14.36
N ASP A 81 0.80 0.43 13.78
CA ASP A 81 1.82 1.20 14.50
C ASP A 81 1.21 2.48 15.10
N LEU A 82 0.32 3.16 14.35
CA LEU A 82 -0.40 4.34 14.84
C LEU A 82 -1.40 4.08 15.96
N GLN A 83 -1.93 2.85 16.12
CA GLN A 83 -2.90 2.57 17.18
C GLN A 83 -2.27 2.64 18.59
N GLY A 84 -0.96 2.46 18.71
CA GLY A 84 -0.23 2.57 19.97
C GLY A 84 0.30 3.98 20.26
N VAL A 85 0.22 4.91 19.29
CA VAL A 85 0.84 6.23 19.37
C VAL A 85 -0.18 7.26 19.88
N THR A 86 0.19 8.01 20.91
CA THR A 86 -0.64 9.09 21.45
C THR A 86 -0.57 10.34 20.59
N TYR A 87 -1.54 11.25 20.76
CA TYR A 87 -1.53 12.51 20.03
C TYR A 87 -0.30 13.37 20.36
N GLU A 88 0.18 13.30 21.59
CA GLU A 88 1.37 14.02 22.05
C GLU A 88 2.63 13.47 21.36
N GLN A 89 2.77 12.16 21.26
CA GLN A 89 3.88 11.51 20.54
C GLN A 89 3.89 11.84 19.04
N LEU A 90 2.72 12.04 18.43
CA LEU A 90 2.63 12.51 17.03
C LEU A 90 3.18 13.93 16.88
N LEU A 91 2.99 14.80 17.87
CA LEU A 91 3.50 16.18 17.83
C LEU A 91 5.01 16.26 18.09
N GLU A 92 5.61 15.22 18.66
CA GLU A 92 7.07 15.11 18.83
C GLU A 92 7.78 14.81 17.51
N VAL A 93 7.06 14.32 16.49
CA VAL A 93 7.64 14.01 15.18
C VAL A 93 7.96 15.31 14.43
N PRO A 94 9.23 15.49 13.99
CA PRO A 94 9.60 16.64 13.17
C PRO A 94 8.71 16.73 11.93
N ALA A 95 8.16 17.91 11.65
CA ALA A 95 7.21 18.20 10.57
C ALA A 95 5.74 17.80 10.76
N ILE A 96 5.36 17.21 11.91
CA ILE A 96 3.95 17.03 12.29
C ILE A 96 3.49 18.20 13.18
N ASN A 97 2.54 18.99 12.67
CA ASN A 97 1.83 19.99 13.46
C ASN A 97 0.45 19.48 13.89
N THR A 98 -0.26 20.26 14.71
CA THR A 98 -1.60 19.90 15.22
C THR A 98 -2.60 19.58 14.11
N THR A 99 -2.52 20.27 12.97
CA THR A 99 -3.35 20.01 11.78
C THR A 99 -3.04 18.66 11.16
N ARG A 100 -1.76 18.36 10.90
CA ARG A 100 -1.31 17.09 10.31
C ARG A 100 -1.60 15.90 11.24
N ALA A 101 -1.38 16.07 12.54
CA ALA A 101 -1.73 15.05 13.53
C ALA A 101 -3.23 14.74 13.55
N SER A 102 -4.08 15.77 13.36
CA SER A 102 -5.53 15.59 13.25
C SER A 102 -5.92 14.87 11.96
N GLN A 103 -5.32 15.25 10.82
CA GLN A 103 -5.54 14.58 9.53
C GLN A 103 -5.16 13.10 9.56
N VAL A 104 -4.04 12.76 10.21
CA VAL A 104 -3.62 11.37 10.42
C VAL A 104 -4.67 10.59 11.22
N ARG A 105 -5.13 11.15 12.35
CA ARG A 105 -6.18 10.52 13.18
C ARG A 105 -7.50 10.33 12.43
N ASP A 106 -7.93 11.33 11.69
CA ASP A 106 -9.20 11.27 10.95
C ASP A 106 -9.11 10.27 9.80
N SER A 107 -7.97 10.21 9.11
CA SER A 107 -7.71 9.23 8.06
C SER A 107 -7.72 7.79 8.61
N VAL A 108 -7.09 7.55 9.77
CA VAL A 108 -7.14 6.24 10.45
C VAL A 108 -8.56 5.90 10.91
N ARG A 109 -9.31 6.86 11.47
CA ARG A 109 -10.71 6.64 11.88
C ARG A 109 -11.60 6.32 10.69
N GLN A 110 -11.44 7.03 9.58
CA GLN A 110 -12.19 6.79 8.35
C GLN A 110 -11.91 5.39 7.83
N LEU A 111 -10.63 5.00 7.73
CA LEU A 111 -10.25 3.66 7.32
C LEU A 111 -10.86 2.58 8.22
N VAL A 112 -10.78 2.74 9.55
CA VAL A 112 -11.38 1.77 10.49
C VAL A 112 -12.91 1.69 10.33
N ARG A 113 -13.59 2.79 10.01
CA ARG A 113 -15.03 2.77 9.70
C ARG A 113 -15.32 2.02 8.40
N ASP A 114 -14.54 2.29 7.35
CA ASP A 114 -14.72 1.65 6.04
C ASP A 114 -14.51 0.13 6.11
N PHE A 115 -13.57 -0.32 6.95
CA PHE A 115 -13.40 -1.76 7.24
C PHE A 115 -14.58 -2.34 8.01
N LYS A 116 -15.14 -1.60 8.98
CA LYS A 116 -16.34 -2.05 9.71
C LYS A 116 -17.55 -2.18 8.79
N THR A 117 -17.80 -1.21 7.91
CA THR A 117 -18.92 -1.27 6.97
C THR A 117 -18.75 -2.41 5.95
N ARG A 118 -17.55 -2.60 5.39
CA ARG A 118 -17.26 -3.75 4.51
C ARG A 118 -17.47 -5.10 5.19
N SER A 119 -17.03 -5.24 6.44
CA SER A 119 -17.24 -6.46 7.24
C SER A 119 -18.71 -6.73 7.54
N PHE A 120 -19.56 -5.69 7.60
CA PHE A 120 -21.00 -5.83 7.77
C PHE A 120 -21.70 -6.26 6.47
N GLU A 121 -21.29 -5.74 5.32
CA GLU A 121 -21.87 -6.11 4.02
C GLU A 121 -21.53 -7.55 3.58
N GLN A 122 -20.38 -8.09 4.00
CA GLN A 122 -19.99 -9.47 3.73
C GLN A 122 -20.66 -10.51 4.67
N ALA A 123 -21.32 -10.05 5.73
CA ALA A 123 -21.99 -10.90 6.73
C ALA A 123 -23.52 -11.03 6.52
N LEU A 124 -24.06 -10.38 5.48
CA LEU A 124 -25.45 -10.47 5.00
C LEU A 124 -25.54 -11.36 3.77
#